data_AF-A0A7W0KV84-F1
#
_entry.id   AF-A0A7W0KV84-F1
#
_cell.length_a   1.000
_cell.length_b   1.000
_cell.length_c   1.000
_cell.angle_alpha   90.00
_cell.angle_beta   90.00
_cell.angle_gamma   90.00
#
_symmetry.space_group_name_H-M   'P 1'
#
loop_
_entity.id
_entity.type
_entity.pdbx_description
1 polymer ?
#
loop_
_entity_poly.entity_id
_entity_poly.type
_entity_poly.pdbx_seq_one_letter_code
_entity_poly.pdbx_strand_id
1 'polypeptide(L)' 'MAAAIAGEIDVADRVAAAVAALGPVAEIHAPLAPFTTYRVGGAAAVLARPRSRADVER' A
#
# COMPACT_ATOMS: atom_id res chain seq x y z
N MET A 1 -26.26 12.47 0.27
CA MET A 1 -26.45 11.39 1.26
C MET A 1 -26.61 10.09 0.48
N ALA A 2 -25.49 9.49 0.07
CA ALA A 2 -25.49 8.26 -0.72
C ALA A 2 -25.37 7.07 0.23
N ALA A 3 -26.29 6.13 0.07
CA ALA A 3 -26.51 5.00 0.95
C ALA A 3 -25.40 3.94 0.79
N ALA A 4 -24.97 3.41 1.93
CA ALA A 4 -23.99 2.35 2.06
C ALA A 4 -24.48 1.03 1.44
N ILE A 5 -23.65 0.45 0.58
CA ILE A 5 -23.70 -0.96 0.24
C ILE A 5 -22.85 -1.73 1.27
N ALA A 6 -23.43 -2.71 1.93
CA ALA A 6 -22.69 -3.64 2.79
C ALA A 6 -21.65 -4.38 1.94
N GLY A 7 -20.39 -3.94 1.98
CA GLY A 7 -19.30 -4.46 1.15
C GLY A 7 -18.16 -3.47 0.86
N GLU A 8 -18.34 -2.18 1.12
CA GLU A 8 -17.27 -1.18 0.97
C GLU A 8 -16.41 -1.09 2.23
N ILE A 9 -15.37 -1.93 2.34
CA ILE A 9 -14.22 -1.55 3.16
C ILE A 9 -13.59 -0.35 2.46
N ASP A 10 -13.61 0.82 3.12
CA ASP A 10 -13.05 2.06 2.60
C ASP A 10 -11.57 1.84 2.24
N VAL A 11 -11.12 2.54 1.19
CA VAL A 11 -9.73 2.44 0.73
C VAL A 11 -8.78 2.86 1.86
N ALA A 12 -9.14 3.85 2.67
CA ALA A 12 -8.31 4.26 3.80
C ALA A 12 -8.20 3.15 4.85
N ASP A 13 -9.29 2.45 5.17
CA ASP A 13 -9.28 1.32 6.11
C ASP A 13 -8.40 0.18 5.61
N ARG A 14 -8.43 -0.13 4.30
CA ARG A 14 -7.53 -1.15 3.71
C ARG A 14 -6.07 -0.74 3.78
N VAL A 15 -5.77 0.53 3.51
CA VAL A 15 -4.42 1.07 3.61
C VAL A 15 -3.93 1.01 5.06
N ALA A 16 -4.76 1.41 6.02
CA ALA A 16 -4.43 1.33 7.44
C ALA A 16 -4.14 -0.11 7.89
N ALA A 17 -4.97 -1.07 7.46
CA ALA A 17 -4.76 -2.49 7.74
C ALA A 17 -3.45 -3.02 7.13
N ALA A 18 -3.14 -2.65 5.88
CA ALA A 18 -1.90 -3.06 5.21
C ALA A 18 -0.66 -2.47 5.89
N VAL A 19 -0.69 -1.19 6.30
CA VAL A 19 0.41 -0.54 7.02
C VAL A 19 0.62 -1.18 8.39
N ALA A 20 -0.47 -1.53 9.10
CA ALA A 20 -0.38 -2.22 10.38
C ALA A 20 0.27 -3.61 10.26
N ALA A 21 -0.06 -4.37 9.20
CA ALA A 21 0.52 -5.70 8.96
C ALA A 21 2.00 -5.64 8.54
N LEU A 22 2.34 -4.74 7.61
CA LEU A 22 3.69 -4.60 7.08
C LEU A 22 4.64 -3.92 8.08
N GLY A 23 4.13 -2.99 8.90
CA GLY A 23 4.90 -2.28 9.90
C GLY A 23 6.01 -1.40 9.29
N PRO A 24 7.26 -1.47 9.80
CA PRO A 24 8.34 -0.55 9.39
C PRO A 24 8.75 -0.60 7.92
N VAL A 25 8.36 -1.62 7.16
CA VAL A 25 8.68 -1.73 5.74
C VAL A 25 7.64 -1.08 4.84
N ALA A 26 6.52 -0.59 5.38
CA ALA A 26 5.49 0.09 4.59
C ALA A 26 5.83 1.56 4.32
N GLU A 27 5.68 1.98 3.07
CA GLU A 27 5.76 3.38 2.62
C GLU A 27 4.42 3.76 1.96
N ILE A 28 3.72 4.75 2.52
CA ILE A 28 2.41 5.19 2.03
C ILE A 28 2.61 6.24 0.93
N HIS A 29 1.79 6.20 -0.12
CA HIS A 29 1.83 7.17 -1.24
C HIS A 29 3.18 7.22 -1.97
N ALA A 30 3.94 6.12 -1.96
CA ALA A 30 5.24 6.05 -2.62
C ALA A 30 5.09 6.19 -4.15
N PRO A 31 5.87 7.08 -4.82
CA PRO A 31 5.81 7.22 -6.26
C PRO A 31 6.38 5.96 -6.94
N LEU A 32 5.64 5.39 -7.91
CA LEU A 32 6.11 4.21 -8.64
C LEU A 32 7.08 4.52 -9.78
N ALA A 33 7.07 5.75 -10.29
CA ALA A 33 7.93 6.15 -11.41
C ALA A 33 9.42 5.76 -11.21
N PRO A 34 10.08 5.98 -10.05
CA PRO A 34 11.48 5.58 -9.84
C PRO A 34 11.74 4.07 -9.89
N PHE A 35 10.70 3.24 -9.72
CA PHE A 35 10.80 1.78 -9.64
C PHE A 35 10.43 1.07 -10.95
N THR A 36 10.19 1.81 -12.04
CA THR A 36 9.79 1.25 -13.34
C THR A 36 10.76 1.66 -14.45
N THR A 37 11.01 0.77 -15.41
CA THR A 37 11.93 1.01 -16.54
C THR A 37 11.54 2.23 -17.36
N TYR A 38 10.24 2.42 -17.60
CA TYR A 38 9.72 3.57 -18.36
C TYR A 38 9.57 4.85 -17.55
N ARG A 39 9.85 4.80 -16.23
CA ARG A 39 9.72 5.93 -15.31
C ARG A 39 8.32 6.55 -15.28
N VAL A 40 7.29 5.74 -15.46
CA VAL A 40 5.89 6.15 -15.43
C VAL A 40 5.15 5.32 -14.40
N GLY A 41 4.38 5.98 -13.55
CA GLY A 41 3.56 5.33 -12.53
C GLY A 41 3.14 6.33 -11.46
N GLY A 42 1.86 6.30 -11.09
CA GLY A 42 1.33 7.11 -10.01
C GLY A 42 1.84 6.67 -8.63
N ALA A 43 1.28 7.27 -7.58
CA ALA A 43 1.57 6.84 -6.22
C ALA A 43 0.90 5.49 -5.93
N ALA A 44 1.66 4.54 -5.38
CA ALA A 44 1.08 3.35 -4.76
C ALA A 44 0.36 3.73 -3.46
N ALA A 45 -0.73 3.06 -3.14
CA ALA A 45 -1.39 3.26 -1.84
C ALA A 45 -0.44 2.87 -0.68
N VAL A 46 0.25 1.74 -0.81
CA VAL A 46 1.33 1.28 0.07
C VAL A 46 2.39 0.56 -0.78
N LEU A 47 3.68 0.83 -0.51
CA LEU A 47 4.82 0.13 -1.08
C LEU A 47 5.63 -0.52 0.06
N ALA A 48 5.79 -1.84 0.02
CA ALA A 48 6.67 -2.55 0.95
C ALA A 48 8.13 -2.47 0.48
N ARG A 49 9.06 -2.17 1.40
CA ARG A 49 10.51 -2.13 1.19
C ARG A 49 11.22 -3.15 2.09
N PRO A 50 11.00 -4.46 1.85
CA PRO A 50 11.63 -5.51 2.63
C PRO A 50 13.16 -5.46 2.50
N ARG A 51 13.87 -5.78 3.58
CA ARG A 51 15.35 -5.82 3.62
C ARG A 51 15.88 -7.22 3.91
N SER A 52 14.99 -8.13 4.27
CA SER A 52 15.28 -9.51 4.60
C SER A 52 14.15 -10.42 4.13
N ARG A 53 14.42 -11.72 4.10
CA ARG A 53 13.40 -12.73 3.80
C ARG A 53 12.25 -12.70 4.82
N ALA A 54 12.56 -12.46 6.09
CA ALA A 54 11.57 -12.38 7.15
C ALA A 54 10.60 -11.20 6.98
N ASP A 55 10.96 -10.16 6.22
CA ASP A 55 10.05 -9.06 5.90
C ASP A 55 9.04 -9.43 4.80
N VAL A 56 9.34 -10.43 3.97
CA VAL A 56 8.49 -10.87 2.85
C VAL A 56 7.44 -11.89 3.29
N GLU A 57 7.75 -12.67 4.32
CA GLU A 57 6.88 -13.72 4.86
C GLU A 57 5.80 -13.17 5.83
N ARG A 58 5.74 -11.84 6.00
CA ARG A 58 4.84 -11.12 6.91
C ARG A 58 3.53 -10.76 6.21
#